data_AF-A0A3N5FRZ3-F1
#
_entry.id   AF-A0A3N5FRZ3-F1
#
_cell.length_a   1.000
_cell.length_b   1.000
_cell.length_c   1.000
_cell.angle_alpha   90.00
_cell.angle_beta   90.00
_cell.angle_gamma   90.00
#
_symmetry.space_group_name_H-M   'P 1'
#
loop_
_entity.id
_entity.type
_entity.pdbx_description
1 polymer ?
#
loop_
_entity_poly.entity_id
_entity_poly.type
_entity_poly.pdbx_seq_one_letter_code
_entity_poly.pdbx_strand_id
1 'polypeptide(L)' 'MAGILYSGLNRSEKTAILVDVGTNAEVVLGNKNWLVACAGAAGPALEGGVTKMGMMAG' A
#
# COMPACT_ATOMS: atom_id res chain seq x y z
N MET A 1 -0.20 -2.11 8.78
CA MET A 1 0.78 -2.95 9.54
C MET A 1 0.85 -4.40 9.06
N ALA A 2 -0.28 -5.08 8.78
CA ALA A 2 -0.27 -6.46 8.30
C ALA A 2 0.58 -6.66 7.03
N GLY A 3 0.47 -5.77 6.04
CA GLY A 3 1.29 -5.81 4.82
C GLY A 3 2.80 -5.70 5.07
N ILE A 4 3.24 -4.90 6.05
CA ILE A 4 4.65 -4.78 6.46
C ILE A 4 5.16 -6.11 7.03
N LEU A 5 4.37 -6.77 7.89
CA LEU A 5 4.75 -8.04 8.50
C LEU A 5 4.79 -9.17 7.48
N TYR A 6 3.79 -9.23 6.60
CA TYR A 6 3.66 -10.24 5.55
C TYR A 6 4.77 -10.11 4.51
N SER A 7 5.05 -8.89 4.03
CA SER A 7 6.15 -8.63 3.08
C SER A 7 7.53 -8.81 3.70
N GLY A 8 7.64 -8.77 5.04
CA GLY A 8 8.92 -8.78 5.74
C GLY A 8 9.72 -7.50 5.56
N LEU A 9 9.08 -6.39 5.15
CA LEU A 9 9.74 -5.10 4.93
C LEU A 9 10.54 -4.64 6.16
N ASN A 10 10.02 -4.88 7.36
CA ASN A 10 10.67 -4.55 8.63
C ASN A 10 11.89 -5.43 8.99
N ARG A 11 12.18 -6.46 8.18
CA ARG A 11 13.32 -7.37 8.38
C ARG A 11 14.34 -7.28 7.23
N SER A 12 14.01 -6.56 6.16
CA SER A 12 14.88 -6.41 5.01
C SER A 12 16.08 -5.51 5.32
N GLU A 13 17.27 -5.92 4.91
CA GLU A 13 18.47 -5.06 4.87
C GLU A 13 18.37 -4.01 3.74
N LYS A 14 17.65 -4.35 2.67
CA LYS A 14 17.46 -3.47 1.52
C LYS A 14 16.29 -2.54 1.75
N THR A 15 16.48 -1.26 1.44
CA THR A 15 15.39 -0.29 1.38
C THR A 15 14.41 -0.69 0.28
N ALA A 16 13.13 -0.82 0.64
CA ALA A 16 12.06 -1.13 -0.28
C ALA A 16 10.81 -0.31 0.04
N ILE A 17 9.87 -0.29 -0.90
CA ILE A 17 8.59 0.40 -0.80
C ILE A 17 7.45 -0.63 -0.80
N LEU A 18 6.50 -0.45 0.09
CA LEU A 18 5.22 -1.15 0.10
C LEU A 18 4.13 -0.14 -0.22
N VAL A 19 3.34 -0.44 -1.24
CA VAL A 19 2.22 0.39 -1.70
C VAL A 19 0.96 -0.45 -1.57
N ASP A 20 0.04 -0.02 -0.73
CA ASP A 20 -1.31 -0.58 -0.61
C ASP A 20 -2.29 0.40 -1.25
N VAL A 21 -3.01 -0.07 -2.26
CA VAL A 21 -3.92 0.76 -3.06
C VAL A 21 -5.34 0.26 -2.86
N GLY A 22 -6.06 0.88 -1.93
CA GLY A 22 -7.50 0.72 -1.73
C GLY A 22 -8.22 2.07 -1.82
N THR A 23 -9.34 2.24 -1.11
CA THR A 23 -10.05 3.54 -0.98
C THR A 23 -9.07 4.67 -0.58
N ASN A 24 -8.10 4.34 0.28
CA ASN A 24 -6.95 5.17 0.60
C ASN A 24 -5.68 4.54 -0.01
N ALA A 25 -4.73 5.38 -0.41
CA ALA A 25 -3.36 4.94 -0.73
C ALA A 25 -2.53 4.99 0.53
N GLU A 26 -1.96 3.86 0.91
CA GLU A 26 -0.99 3.76 1.99
C GLU A 26 0.37 3.40 1.40
N VAL A 27 1.40 4.16 1.75
CA VAL A 27 2.76 3.95 1.27
C VAL A 27 3.69 3.85 2.47
N VAL A 28 4.55 2.83 2.46
CA VAL A 28 5.58 2.61 3.48
C VAL A 28 6.93 2.44 2.78
N LEU A 29 7.90 3.26 3.15
CA LEU A 29 9.27 3.21 2.66
C LEU A 29 10.23 2.91 3.81
N GLY A 30 11.16 1.99 3.60
CA GLY A 30 12.26 1.79 4.55
C GLY A 30 12.82 0.39 4.54
N ASN A 31 13.41 0.02 5.68
CA ASN A 31 14.10 -1.24 5.91
C ASN A 31 14.06 -1.61 7.42
N LYS A 32 14.87 -2.58 7.86
CA LYS A 32 14.92 -3.01 9.25
C LYS A 32 15.32 -1.92 10.27
N ASN A 33 16.01 -0.86 9.83
CA ASN A 33 16.54 0.17 10.72
C ASN A 33 15.60 1.38 10.85
N TRP A 34 14.80 1.66 9.83
CA TRP A 34 13.88 2.80 9.81
C TRP A 34 12.72 2.55 8.87
N LEU A 35 11.56 3.11 9.21
CA LEU A 35 10.35 3.07 8.39
C LEU A 35 9.70 4.45 8.41
N VAL A 36 9.27 4.92 7.23
CA VAL A 36 8.42 6.10 7.07
C VAL A 36 7.16 5.66 6.38
N ALA A 37 6.01 6.08 6.91
CA ALA A 37 4.71 5.76 6.37
C ALA A 37 3.91 7.04 6.11
N CYS A 38 3.15 7.05 5.02
CA CYS A 38 2.15 8.06 4.75
C CYS A 38 0.88 7.40 4.22
N ALA A 39 -0.25 8.05 4.46
CA ALA A 39 -1.53 7.67 3.92
C ALA A 39 -2.19 8.91 3.30
N GLY A 40 -2.86 8.72 2.17
CA GLY A 40 -3.57 9.78 1.46
C GLY A 40 -4.80 9.24 0.74
N ALA A 41 -5.69 10.14 0.36
CA ALA A 41 -6.85 9.76 -0.44
C ALA A 41 -6.40 9.34 -1.85
N ALA A 42 -6.55 8.06 -2.18
CA ALA A 42 -6.42 7.58 -3.57
C ALA A 42 -7.72 7.75 -4.34
N GLY A 43 -8.86 7.71 -3.63
CA GLY A 43 -10.18 7.60 -4.22
C GLY A 43 -10.46 6.16 -4.70
N PRO A 44 -11.73 5.74 -4.82
CA PRO A 44 -12.13 4.37 -5.13
C PRO A 44 -11.94 4.02 -6.63
N ALA A 45 -10.83 4.45 -7.24
CA ALA A 45 -10.57 4.30 -8.67
C ALA A 45 -10.56 2.82 -9.11
N LEU A 46 -10.07 1.93 -8.25
CA LEU A 46 -9.96 0.47 -8.48
C LEU A 46 -11.05 -0.34 -7.78
N GLU A 47 -11.82 0.28 -6.87
CA GLU A 47 -12.97 -0.33 -6.17
C GLU A 47 -14.30 -0.07 -6.90
N GLY A 48 -14.24 0.39 -8.15
CA GLY A 48 -15.42 0.63 -8.99
C GLY A 48 -16.14 1.97 -8.76
N GLY A 49 -15.60 2.86 -7.93
CA GLY A 49 -16.29 4.10 -7.55
C GLY A 49 -16.08 5.31 -8.48
N VAL A 50 -15.16 5.25 -9.45
CA VAL A 50 -14.82 6.40 -10.33
C VAL A 50 -14.78 6.07 -11.83
N THR A 51 -14.78 4.79 -12.23
CA THR A 51 -14.69 4.40 -13.64
C THR A 51 -15.90 3.59 -14.08
N LYS A 52 -16.46 3.91 -15.25
CA LYS A 52 -17.65 3.26 -15.85
C LYS A 52 -17.45 1.76 -16.17
N MET A 53 -16.22 1.26 -16.02
CA MET A 53 -15.74 -0.08 -16.39
C MET A 53 -15.03 -0.81 -15.23
N GLY A 54 -14.89 -0.20 -14.05
CA GLY A 54 -14.22 -0.82 -12.91
C GLY A 54 -15.12 -1.86 -12.26
N MET A 55 -14.66 -3.11 -12.16
CA MET A 55 -15.33 -4.18 -11.42
C MET A 55 -14.39 -4.78 -10.38
N MET A 56 -14.95 -5.21 -9.25
CA MET A 56 -14.21 -6.01 -8.27
C MET A 56 -13.75 -7.32 -8.95
N ALA A 57 -12.49 -7.71 -8.71
CA ALA A 57 -12.03 -9.04 -9.09
C ALA A 57 -12.69 -10.05 -8.14
N GLY A 58 -13.56 -10.90 -8.69
CA GLY A 58 -14.25 -11.99 -7.99
C GLY A 58 -13.62 -13.34 -8.27
#